data_AF-A0A7K2Q8X1-F1
#
_entry.id   AF-A0A7K2Q8X1-F1
#
_cell.length_a   1.000
_cell.length_b   1.000
_cell.length_c   1.000
_cell.angle_alpha   90.00
_cell.angle_beta   90.00
_cell.angle_gamma   90.00
#
_symmetry.space_group_name_H-M   'P 1'
#
loop_
_entity.id
_entity.type
_entity.pdbx_description
1 polymer ?
#
loop_
_entity_poly.entity_id
_entity_poly.type
_entity_poly.pdbx_seq_one_letter_code
_entity_poly.pdbx_strand_id
1 'polypeptide(L)'
;EALVPLEHHAALSAFAAQGFIAGALYPAMRRDGDGFHDYVVMSRTAEHIDFRGLVVDPPLRPFLDSYVSAWASTHLPVREVAS
;
A
#
# COMPACT_ATOMS: atom_id res chain seq x y z
N GLU A 1 -10.94 2.18 -3.32
CA GLU A 1 -9.66 1.76 -3.91
C GLU A 1 -9.94 0.68 -4.95
N ALA A 2 -9.00 0.41 -5.85
CA ALA A 2 -9.10 -0.64 -6.85
C ALA A 2 -7.75 -1.31 -7.06
N LEU A 3 -7.72 -2.65 -7.02
CA LEU A 3 -6.53 -3.43 -7.36
C LEU A 3 -6.55 -3.68 -8.87
N VAL A 4 -5.52 -3.21 -9.59
CA VAL A 4 -5.46 -3.25 -11.06
C VAL A 4 -4.17 -3.96 -11.50
N PRO A 5 -4.23 -4.93 -12.42
CA PRO A 5 -3.03 -5.52 -13.00
C PRO A 5 -2.15 -4.44 -13.63
N LEU A 6 -0.85 -4.47 -13.35
CA LEU A 6 0.08 -3.42 -13.80
C LEU A 6 0.17 -3.37 -15.33
N GLU A 7 0.01 -4.52 -15.99
CA GLU A 7 -0.02 -4.65 -17.45
C GLU A 7 -1.26 -4.03 -18.13
N HIS A 8 -2.33 -3.74 -17.37
CA HIS A 8 -3.58 -3.18 -17.89
C HIS A 8 -3.54 -1.65 -18.00
N HIS A 9 -2.65 -1.12 -18.84
CA HIS A 9 -2.39 0.33 -18.97
C HIS A 9 -3.63 1.19 -19.28
N ALA A 10 -4.58 0.67 -20.06
CA ALA A 10 -5.81 1.39 -20.38
C ALA A 10 -6.69 1.59 -19.13
N ALA A 11 -6.81 0.55 -18.30
CA ALA A 11 -7.55 0.64 -17.03
C ALA A 11 -6.85 1.61 -16.07
N LEU A 12 -5.52 1.54 -15.96
CA LEU A 12 -4.73 2.45 -15.13
C LEU A 12 -4.92 3.91 -15.56
N SER A 13 -4.87 4.18 -16.87
CA SER A 13 -5.11 5.51 -17.42
C SER A 13 -6.52 6.02 -17.12
N ALA A 14 -7.53 5.14 -17.19
CA ALA A 14 -8.91 5.49 -16.86
C ALA A 14 -9.10 5.79 -15.36
N PHE A 15 -8.41 5.08 -14.47
CA PHE A 15 -8.38 5.39 -13.04
C PHE A 15 -7.69 6.74 -12.77
N ALA A 16 -6.52 6.97 -13.38
CA ALA A 16 -5.79 8.23 -13.26
C ALA A 16 -6.62 9.44 -13.73
N ALA A 17 -7.32 9.31 -14.87
CA ALA A 17 -8.21 10.35 -15.39
C ALA A 17 -9.38 10.67 -14.43
N GLN A 18 -9.75 9.74 -13.55
CA GLN A 18 -10.76 9.93 -12.51
C GLN A 18 -10.18 10.41 -11.17
N GLY A 19 -8.91 10.82 -11.14
CA GLY A 19 -8.24 11.34 -9.95
C GLY A 19 -7.78 10.25 -8.97
N PHE A 20 -7.66 9.00 -9.41
CA PHE A 20 -6.98 7.99 -8.59
C PHE A 20 -5.46 8.11 -8.74
N ILE A 21 -4.74 7.82 -7.66
CA ILE A 21 -3.28 7.73 -7.60
C ILE A 21 -2.86 6.30 -7.26
N ALA A 22 -1.65 5.91 -7.66
CA ALA A 22 -1.05 4.65 -7.24
C ALA A 22 -0.58 4.76 -5.77
N GLY A 23 -1.20 4.00 -4.88
CA GLY A 23 -0.87 3.99 -3.45
C GLY A 23 0.12 2.91 -3.05
N ALA A 24 0.12 1.77 -3.76
CA ALA A 24 1.06 0.67 -3.53
C ALA A 24 1.22 -0.17 -4.80
N LEU A 25 2.44 -0.67 -5.03
CA LEU A 25 2.77 -1.62 -6.09
C LEU A 25 3.14 -2.95 -5.44
N TYR A 26 2.53 -4.03 -5.92
CA TYR A 26 2.71 -5.38 -5.42
C TYR A 26 3.25 -6.27 -6.54
N PRO A 27 4.58 -6.49 -6.59
CA PRO A 27 5.18 -7.39 -7.54
C PRO A 27 4.75 -8.84 -7.27
N ALA A 28 4.54 -9.61 -8.33
CA ALA A 28 4.21 -11.02 -8.28
C ALA A 28 3.06 -11.37 -7.31
N MET A 29 2.07 -10.48 -7.18
CA MET A 29 1.06 -10.56 -6.12
C MET A 29 0.14 -11.77 -6.27
N ARG A 30 -0.31 -12.03 -7.50
CA ARG A 30 -1.29 -13.07 -7.78
C ARG A 30 -0.77 -13.96 -8.89
N ARG A 31 -0.89 -15.27 -8.67
CA ARG A 31 -0.73 -16.26 -9.73
C ARG A 31 -2.00 -16.30 -10.57
N ASP A 32 -1.85 -16.08 -11.87
CA ASP A 32 -2.90 -16.30 -12.86
C ASP A 32 -2.28 -17.05 -14.05
N GLY A 33 -2.92 -18.15 -14.44
CA GLY A 33 -2.33 -19.14 -15.36
C GLY A 33 -0.91 -19.57 -14.95
N ASP A 34 0.03 -19.32 -15.85
CA ASP A 34 1.42 -19.78 -15.75
C ASP A 34 2.36 -18.78 -15.06
N GLY A 35 1.87 -17.61 -14.65
CA GLY A 35 2.71 -16.51 -14.17
C GLY A 35 2.24 -15.90 -12.85
N PHE A 36 3.15 -15.21 -12.19
CA PHE A 36 2.79 -14.23 -11.17
C PHE A 36 2.72 -12.85 -11.82
N HIS A 37 1.66 -12.12 -11.50
CA HIS A 37 1.38 -10.82 -12.10
C HIS A 37 1.53 -9.72 -11.06
N ASP A 38 2.05 -8.59 -11.52
CA ASP A 38 2.19 -7.38 -10.73
C ASP A 38 0.86 -6.64 -10.67
N TYR A 39 0.55 -6.07 -9.51
CA TYR A 39 -0.65 -5.29 -9.32
C TYR A 39 -0.31 -3.94 -8.69
N VAL A 40 -1.16 -2.96 -8.94
CA VAL A 40 -1.13 -1.65 -8.29
C VAL A 40 -2.48 -1.38 -7.64
N VAL A 41 -2.44 -0.85 -6.42
CA VAL A 41 -3.63 -0.31 -5.77
C VAL A 41 -3.80 1.15 -6.18
N MET A 42 -4.90 1.42 -6.85
CA MET A 42 -5.34 2.77 -7.22
C MET A 42 -6.32 3.28 -6.16
N SER A 43 -6.04 4.41 -5.52
CA SER A 43 -6.91 5.04 -4.50
C SER A 43 -7.20 6.51 -4.85
N ARG A 44 -8.33 7.08 -4.38
CA ARG A 44 -8.59 8.54 -4.51
C ARG A 44 -8.03 9.35 -3.33
N THR A 45 -7.47 8.67 -2.34
CA THR A 45 -6.95 9.27 -1.11
C THR A 45 -5.50 8.83 -0.94
N ALA A 46 -4.62 9.78 -0.70
CA ALA A 46 -3.27 9.51 -0.18
C ALA A 46 -3.28 9.39 1.35
N GLU A 47 -4.47 9.34 1.97
CA GLU A 47 -4.60 9.25 3.42
C GLU A 47 -3.83 8.04 3.93
N HIS A 48 -2.94 8.31 4.89
CA HIS A 48 -2.22 7.25 5.56
C HIS A 48 -3.22 6.34 6.27
N ILE A 49 -2.90 5.05 6.27
CA ILE A 49 -3.64 4.05 7.05
C ILE A 49 -3.71 4.54 8.49
N ASP A 50 -4.92 4.76 9.01
CA ASP A 50 -5.11 5.09 10.42
C ASP A 50 -4.99 3.81 11.25
N PHE A 51 -3.87 3.66 11.94
CA PHE A 51 -3.61 2.52 12.81
C PHE A 51 -4.32 2.61 14.17
N ARG A 52 -4.94 3.74 14.51
CA ARG A 52 -5.57 3.94 15.81
C ARG A 52 -6.82 3.06 15.94
N GLY A 53 -6.83 2.20 16.97
CA GLY A 53 -7.97 1.32 17.24
C GLY A 53 -8.07 0.10 16.33
N LEU A 54 -7.05 -0.18 15.51
CA LEU A 54 -7.02 -1.36 14.65
C LEU A 54 -6.98 -2.64 15.51
N VAL A 55 -7.90 -3.57 15.26
CA VAL A 55 -7.91 -4.91 15.86
C VAL A 55 -7.33 -5.88 14.84
N VAL A 56 -6.31 -6.63 15.24
CA VAL A 56 -5.62 -7.59 14.37
C VAL A 56 -5.59 -8.96 15.01
N ASP A 57 -5.85 -9.97 14.20
CA ASP A 57 -5.75 -11.37 14.62
C ASP A 57 -4.33 -11.68 15.10
N PRO A 58 -4.15 -12.41 16.23
CA PRO A 58 -2.83 -12.64 16.82
C PRO A 58 -1.73 -13.12 15.84
N PRO A 59 -2.00 -14.00 14.85
CA PRO A 59 -1.00 -14.44 13.88
C PRO A 59 -0.48 -13.33 12.96
N LEU A 60 -1.28 -12.28 12.72
CA LEU A 60 -0.94 -11.20 11.79
C LEU A 60 -0.17 -10.05 12.49
N ARG A 61 -0.17 -10.03 13.83
CA ARG A 61 0.46 -8.97 14.63
C ARG A 61 1.93 -8.70 14.29
N PRO A 62 2.82 -9.71 14.11
CA PRO A 62 4.22 -9.44 13.78
C PRO A 62 4.42 -8.69 12.46
N PHE A 63 3.53 -8.93 11.49
CA PHE A 63 3.56 -8.27 10.19
C PHE A 63 3.10 -6.83 10.29
N LEU A 64 2.03 -6.58 11.05
CA LEU A 64 1.57 -5.22 11.34
C LEU A 64 2.65 -4.42 12.08
N ASP A 65 3.24 -4.99 13.13
CA ASP A 65 4.27 -4.32 13.94
C ASP A 65 5.48 -3.93 13.07
N SER A 66 5.92 -4.83 12.18
CA SER A 66 6.99 -4.56 11.21
C SER A 66 6.61 -3.42 10.24
N TYR A 67 5.39 -3.47 9.69
CA TYR A 67 4.90 -2.45 8.77
C TYR A 67 4.83 -1.06 9.44
N VAL A 68 4.24 -0.98 10.64
CA VAL A 68 4.10 0.28 11.38
C VAL A 68 5.48 0.86 11.72
N SER A 69 6.44 0.01 12.10
CA SER A 69 7.81 0.43 12.38
C SER A 69 8.48 1.05 11.15
N ALA A 70 8.39 0.40 9.98
CA ALA A 70 8.93 0.91 8.72
C ALA A 70 8.22 2.19 8.23
N TRP A 71 6.90 2.24 8.39
CA TRP A 71 6.13 3.44 8.06
C TRP A 71 6.56 4.62 8.94
N ALA A 72 6.68 4.40 10.25
CA ALA A 72 7.07 5.41 11.22
C ALA A 72 8.47 5.95 10.94
N SER A 73 9.44 5.09 10.63
CA SER A 73 10.82 5.51 10.31
C SER A 73 10.89 6.34 9.03
N THR A 74 9.97 6.13 8.09
CA THR A 74 9.93 6.84 6.80
C THR A 74 9.20 8.18 6.92
N HIS A 75 8.12 8.25 7.70
CA HIS A 75 7.19 9.39 7.66
C HIS A 75 7.19 10.26 8.93
N LEU A 76 7.70 9.77 10.07
CA LEU A 76 7.81 10.59 11.28
C LEU A 76 9.16 11.29 11.31
N PRO A 77 9.20 12.59 11.65
CA PRO A 77 10.46 13.30 11.81
C PRO A 77 11.26 12.70 12.95
N VAL A 78 12.56 12.50 12.72
CA VAL A 78 13.50 12.19 13.81
C VAL A 78 13.52 13.39 14.74
N ARG A 79 12.96 13.22 15.94
CA ARG A 79 13.04 14.25 16.98
C ARG A 79 14.42 14.21 17.60
N GLU A 80 15.31 15.08 17.15
CA GLU A 80 16.52 15.39 17.90
C GLU A 80 16.13 16.16 19.17
N VAL A 81 16.36 15.56 20.33
CA VAL A 81 16.27 16.27 21.60
C VAL A 81 17.65 16.87 21.85
N ALA A 82 17.74 18.20 21.79
CA ALA A 82 18.95 18.90 22.17
C ALA A 82 19.19 18.71 23.69
N SER A 83 20.36 18.18 24.02
CA SER A 83 20.88 18.03 25.39
C SER A 83 21.44 19.33 25.93
#